data_AF-A0A1H3VJU9-F1
#
_entry.id   AF-A0A1H3VJU9-F1
#
_cell.length_a   1.000
_cell.length_b   1.000
_cell.length_c   1.000
_cell.angle_alpha   90.00
_cell.angle_beta   90.00
_cell.angle_gamma   90.00
#
_symmetry.space_group_name_H-M   'P 1'
#
loop_
_entity.id
_entity.type
_entity.pdbx_description
1 polymer ?
#
loop_
_entity_poly.entity_id
_entity_poly.type
_entity_poly.pdbx_seq_one_letter_code
_entity_poly.pdbx_strand_id
1 'polypeptide(L)'
;MDDGDDAVTGTDSGSYAPENLCYAGERVVERAPLGGGWAAVTTHRVLAYDPSANGRRFEAIDRPNVRAVSVDAEGDQQLLGWALRAGVYGLVGVGGGVVLRAMNLGETLAVGASAGSAPIGGVLAVVDALAAALALLTTLLLVGGVALCVGGVALGWRYLRTRQPALVVERFGESDVRFGAPRADGRHAAQTLAAALDDRGGQ
;
A
#
# COMPACT_ATOMS: atom_id res chain seq x y z
N MET A 1 0.14 -36.59 41.70
CA MET A 1 -0.16 -35.18 41.42
C MET A 1 0.32 -34.97 40.01
N ASP A 2 -0.61 -35.20 39.09
CA ASP A 2 -0.45 -35.03 37.66
C ASP A 2 -0.92 -33.62 37.29
N ASP A 3 -0.62 -33.25 36.05
CA ASP A 3 -1.15 -32.19 35.22
C ASP A 3 -0.31 -30.92 35.06
N GLY A 4 0.19 -30.80 33.82
CA GLY A 4 0.07 -29.57 33.05
C GLY A 4 1.39 -28.93 32.69
N ASP A 5 1.92 -29.20 31.49
CA ASP A 5 1.81 -28.25 30.38
C ASP A 5 2.43 -28.86 29.09
N ASP A 6 1.64 -29.63 28.35
CA ASP A 6 1.94 -29.96 26.95
C ASP A 6 0.66 -29.74 26.13
N ALA A 7 0.85 -29.18 24.93
CA ALA A 7 -0.09 -29.10 23.81
C ALA A 7 -0.99 -27.86 23.67
N VAL A 8 -0.42 -26.79 23.09
CA VAL A 8 -1.15 -25.94 22.11
C VAL A 8 -0.22 -25.60 20.94
N THR A 9 -0.06 -26.48 19.95
CA THR A 9 0.48 -26.11 18.62
C THR A 9 0.20 -27.10 17.48
N GLY A 10 -0.49 -28.23 17.69
CA GLY A 10 -0.50 -29.33 16.70
C GLY A 10 -1.83 -29.71 16.02
N THR A 11 -2.99 -29.20 16.46
CA THR A 11 -4.25 -29.94 16.19
C THR A 11 -5.15 -29.36 15.08
N ASP A 12 -5.04 -28.06 14.72
CA ASP A 12 -5.91 -27.46 13.68
C ASP A 12 -5.46 -27.73 12.23
N SER A 13 -4.21 -28.16 12.02
CA SER A 13 -3.65 -28.41 10.69
C SER A 13 -4.06 -29.76 10.09
N GLY A 14 -4.55 -30.71 10.90
CA GLY A 14 -4.94 -32.05 10.44
C GLY A 14 -6.30 -32.09 9.74
N SER A 15 -7.30 -31.38 10.25
CA SER A 15 -8.65 -31.35 9.66
C SER A 15 -8.75 -30.48 8.40
N TYR A 16 -7.84 -29.52 8.24
CA TYR A 16 -7.75 -28.67 7.05
C TYR A 16 -6.56 -29.05 6.16
N ALA A 17 -6.07 -30.28 6.24
CA ALA A 17 -5.10 -30.77 5.26
C ALA A 17 -5.77 -30.87 3.87
N PRO A 18 -5.15 -30.36 2.78
CA PRO A 18 -5.78 -30.34 1.45
C PRO A 18 -6.24 -31.72 0.98
N GLU A 19 -5.53 -32.77 1.39
CA GLU A 19 -5.82 -34.16 1.09
C GLU A 19 -7.18 -34.61 1.68
N ASN A 20 -7.55 -34.07 2.83
CA ASN A 20 -8.82 -34.36 3.51
C ASN A 20 -10.01 -33.55 2.96
N LEU A 21 -9.72 -32.52 2.16
CA LEU A 21 -10.73 -31.63 1.55
C LEU A 21 -10.98 -31.95 0.07
N CYS A 22 -10.23 -32.90 -0.48
CA CYS A 22 -10.43 -33.42 -1.83
C CYS A 22 -11.70 -34.30 -1.89
N TYR A 23 -12.43 -34.21 -2.99
CA TYR A 23 -13.49 -35.18 -3.31
C TYR A 23 -12.92 -36.56 -3.61
N ALA A 24 -13.79 -37.58 -3.61
CA ALA A 24 -13.41 -38.93 -4.02
C ALA A 24 -12.92 -38.93 -5.48
N GLY A 25 -11.67 -39.35 -5.71
CA GLY A 25 -11.03 -39.31 -7.03
C GLY A 25 -10.34 -37.99 -7.38
N GLU A 26 -10.42 -36.98 -6.52
CA GLU A 26 -9.60 -35.77 -6.56
C GLU A 26 -8.29 -36.02 -5.81
N ARG A 27 -7.18 -35.58 -6.37
CA ARG A 27 -5.86 -35.67 -5.71
C ARG A 27 -5.15 -34.34 -5.76
N VAL A 28 -4.39 -34.05 -4.72
CA VAL A 28 -3.47 -32.91 -4.69
C VAL A 28 -2.37 -33.17 -5.73
N VAL A 29 -2.16 -32.20 -6.60
CA VAL A 29 -1.06 -32.18 -7.57
C VAL A 29 0.12 -31.47 -6.92
N GLU A 30 -0.14 -30.30 -6.33
CA GLU A 30 0.90 -29.44 -5.76
C GLU A 30 0.33 -28.66 -4.57
N ARG A 31 1.16 -28.41 -3.56
CA ARG A 31 0.80 -27.63 -2.37
C ARG A 31 1.88 -26.60 -2.08
N ALA A 32 1.46 -25.36 -1.87
CA ALA A 32 2.33 -24.27 -1.48
C ALA A 32 1.88 -23.62 -0.14
N PRO A 33 2.80 -23.38 0.80
CA PRO A 33 2.48 -22.66 2.03
C PRO A 33 2.23 -21.17 1.74
N LEU A 34 1.28 -20.56 2.49
CA LEU A 34 0.95 -19.14 2.42
C LEU A 34 0.90 -18.56 3.84
N GLY A 35 2.06 -18.37 4.46
CA GLY A 35 2.16 -17.90 5.84
C GLY A 35 1.54 -18.87 6.84
N GLY A 36 0.47 -18.46 7.52
CA GLY A 36 -0.29 -19.34 8.42
C GLY A 36 -1.21 -20.33 7.69
N GLY A 37 -1.45 -20.11 6.40
CA GLY A 37 -2.35 -20.90 5.55
C GLY A 37 -1.63 -21.68 4.46
N TRP A 38 -2.38 -22.14 3.46
CA TRP A 38 -1.85 -22.88 2.32
C TRP A 38 -2.75 -22.71 1.09
N ALA A 39 -2.17 -22.86 -0.10
CA ALA A 39 -2.90 -23.09 -1.34
C ALA A 39 -2.43 -24.38 -1.98
N ALA A 40 -3.35 -25.13 -2.59
CA ALA A 40 -3.07 -26.38 -3.26
C ALA A 40 -3.83 -26.45 -4.58
N VAL A 41 -3.14 -26.89 -5.62
CA VAL A 41 -3.75 -27.27 -6.89
C VAL A 41 -4.05 -28.76 -6.81
N THR A 42 -5.29 -29.13 -7.10
CA THR A 42 -5.72 -30.50 -7.25
C THR A 42 -5.92 -30.83 -8.74
N THR A 43 -6.33 -32.06 -9.03
CA THR A 43 -6.73 -32.43 -10.41
C THR A 43 -7.97 -31.70 -10.90
N HIS A 44 -8.82 -31.20 -9.99
CA HIS A 44 -10.13 -30.63 -10.34
C HIS A 44 -10.26 -29.15 -9.97
N ARG A 45 -9.61 -28.72 -8.88
CA ARG A 45 -9.83 -27.44 -8.23
C ARG A 45 -8.54 -26.83 -7.69
N VAL A 46 -8.59 -25.55 -7.40
CA VAL A 46 -7.61 -24.86 -6.57
C VAL A 46 -8.26 -24.66 -5.21
N LEU A 47 -7.64 -25.20 -4.18
CA LEU A 47 -8.05 -25.08 -2.80
C LEU A 47 -7.13 -24.06 -2.13
N ALA A 48 -7.70 -23.18 -1.33
CA ALA A 48 -6.91 -22.24 -0.56
C ALA A 48 -7.53 -22.00 0.82
N TYR A 49 -6.65 -21.96 1.80
CA TYR A 49 -6.97 -21.84 3.20
C TYR A 49 -6.14 -20.72 3.82
N ASP A 50 -6.81 -19.76 4.44
CA ASP A 50 -6.20 -18.66 5.19
C ASP A 50 -6.85 -18.58 6.59
N PRO A 51 -6.16 -19.02 7.65
CA PRO A 51 -6.71 -19.00 9.01
C PRO A 51 -6.86 -17.58 9.56
N SER A 52 -6.16 -16.60 8.98
CA SER A 52 -6.15 -15.20 9.43
C SER A 52 -7.20 -14.34 8.71
N ALA A 53 -7.95 -14.91 7.77
CA ALA A 53 -8.97 -14.19 7.04
C ALA A 53 -10.14 -13.78 7.96
N ASN A 54 -10.49 -12.49 7.97
CA ASN A 54 -11.66 -11.93 8.66
C ASN A 54 -13.01 -12.31 7.99
N GLY A 55 -13.02 -13.35 7.15
CA GLY A 55 -14.14 -13.77 6.31
C GLY A 55 -14.08 -15.27 6.02
N ARG A 56 -14.32 -15.69 4.77
CA ARG A 56 -14.18 -17.10 4.40
C ARG A 56 -12.72 -17.53 4.51
N ARG A 57 -12.44 -18.41 5.47
CA ARG A 57 -11.11 -18.98 5.71
C ARG A 57 -10.73 -20.10 4.73
N PHE A 58 -11.71 -20.65 4.01
CA PHE A 58 -11.51 -21.71 3.03
C PHE A 58 -12.27 -21.37 1.74
N GLU A 59 -11.64 -21.62 0.61
CA GLU A 59 -12.24 -21.45 -0.70
C GLU A 59 -11.74 -22.53 -1.67
N ALA A 60 -12.68 -23.04 -2.46
CA ALA A 60 -12.45 -24.01 -3.50
C ALA A 60 -12.91 -23.41 -4.83
N ILE A 61 -12.04 -23.43 -5.83
CA ILE A 61 -12.27 -22.84 -7.14
C ILE A 61 -12.06 -23.93 -8.19
N ASP A 62 -13.04 -24.16 -9.05
CA ASP A 62 -12.88 -25.14 -10.13
C ASP A 62 -11.81 -24.69 -11.13
N ARG A 63 -10.87 -25.58 -11.44
CA ARG A 63 -9.76 -25.32 -12.37
C ARG A 63 -10.16 -24.74 -13.73
N PRO A 64 -11.21 -25.22 -14.43
CA PRO A 64 -11.59 -24.62 -15.71
C PRO A 64 -11.98 -23.14 -15.59
N ASN A 65 -12.31 -22.68 -14.39
CA ASN A 65 -12.66 -21.30 -14.11
C ASN A 65 -11.45 -20.47 -13.62
N VAL A 66 -10.24 -21.04 -13.52
CA VAL A 66 -9.02 -20.33 -13.13
C VAL A 66 -8.30 -19.82 -14.38
N ARG A 67 -8.15 -18.50 -14.48
CA ARG A 67 -7.46 -17.85 -15.60
C ARG A 67 -5.96 -17.73 -15.36
N ALA A 68 -5.58 -17.31 -14.17
CA ALA A 68 -4.20 -17.11 -13.77
C ALA A 68 -4.08 -17.10 -12.24
N VAL A 69 -2.90 -17.47 -11.73
CA VAL A 69 -2.53 -17.29 -10.32
C VAL A 69 -1.39 -16.29 -10.29
N SER A 70 -1.61 -15.13 -9.67
CA SER A 70 -0.63 -14.05 -9.58
C SER A 70 -0.46 -13.60 -8.12
N VAL A 71 0.64 -12.90 -7.82
CA VAL A 71 0.80 -12.23 -6.53
C VAL A 71 0.55 -10.76 -6.76
N ASP A 72 -0.55 -10.25 -6.21
CA ASP A 72 -0.77 -8.81 -6.15
C ASP A 72 -0.70 -8.33 -4.70
N ALA A 73 -0.07 -7.19 -4.52
CA ALA A 73 0.13 -6.60 -3.21
C ALA A 73 -0.72 -5.33 -3.16
N GLU A 74 -1.97 -5.51 -2.77
CA GLU A 74 -2.94 -4.43 -2.64
C GLU A 74 -2.61 -3.63 -1.38
N GLY A 75 -2.11 -2.41 -1.59
CA GLY A 75 -2.12 -1.38 -0.56
C GLY A 75 -3.29 -0.44 -0.83
N ASP A 76 -3.81 0.20 0.21
CA ASP A 76 -4.87 1.20 0.07
C ASP A 76 -4.43 2.30 -0.91
N GLN A 77 -5.01 2.25 -2.12
CA GLN A 77 -4.74 3.17 -3.23
C GLN A 77 -5.04 4.62 -2.82
N GLN A 78 -5.94 4.83 -1.84
CA GLN A 78 -6.27 6.15 -1.32
C GLN A 78 -5.08 6.76 -0.56
N LEU A 79 -4.33 5.96 0.21
CA LEU A 79 -3.12 6.41 0.89
C LEU A 79 -2.03 6.79 -0.10
N LEU A 80 -1.87 6.03 -1.19
CA LEU A 80 -0.89 6.35 -2.22
C LEU A 80 -1.26 7.64 -2.95
N GLY A 81 -2.55 7.82 -3.27
CA GLY A 81 -3.05 9.05 -3.86
C GLY A 81 -2.85 10.27 -2.96
N TRP A 82 -3.08 10.13 -1.65
CA TRP A 82 -2.85 11.20 -0.67
C TRP A 82 -1.35 11.50 -0.48
N ALA A 83 -0.50 10.47 -0.42
CA ALA A 83 0.95 10.63 -0.34
C ALA A 83 1.50 11.39 -1.55
N LEU A 84 1.05 11.03 -2.76
CA LEU A 84 1.47 11.67 -3.99
C LEU A 84 1.01 13.14 -4.05
N ARG A 85 -0.26 13.40 -3.74
CA ARG A 85 -0.80 14.78 -3.69
C ARG A 85 -0.07 15.63 -2.66
N ALA A 86 0.15 15.10 -1.46
CA ALA A 86 0.90 15.78 -0.42
C ALA A 86 2.35 16.07 -0.86
N GLY A 87 3.01 15.12 -1.53
CA GLY A 87 4.34 15.31 -2.10
C GLY A 87 4.38 16.42 -3.15
N VAL A 88 3.43 16.43 -4.09
CA VAL A 88 3.35 17.47 -5.15
C VAL A 88 3.08 18.84 -4.54
N TYR A 89 2.07 18.98 -3.68
CA TYR A 89 1.77 20.26 -3.03
C TYR A 89 2.89 20.72 -2.12
N GLY A 90 3.56 19.78 -1.44
CA GLY A 90 4.74 20.05 -0.63
C GLY A 90 5.88 20.61 -1.47
N LEU A 91 6.20 19.98 -2.60
CA LEU A 91 7.25 20.42 -3.51
C LEU A 91 6.95 21.80 -4.11
N VAL A 92 5.70 22.04 -4.51
CA VAL A 92 5.25 23.35 -5.02
C VAL A 92 5.35 24.42 -3.93
N GLY A 93 4.93 24.12 -2.70
CA GLY A 93 5.04 25.03 -1.57
C GLY A 93 6.49 25.38 -1.25
N VAL A 94 7.37 24.38 -1.16
CA VAL A 94 8.81 24.59 -0.93
C VAL A 94 9.43 25.37 -2.09
N GLY A 95 9.17 24.98 -3.34
CA GLY A 95 9.69 25.65 -4.53
C GLY A 95 9.27 27.12 -4.61
N GLY A 96 7.97 27.39 -4.43
CA GLY A 96 7.44 28.75 -4.41
C GLY A 96 8.00 29.58 -3.26
N GLY A 97 8.12 29.01 -2.06
CA GLY A 97 8.72 29.66 -0.91
C GLY A 97 10.20 29.99 -1.10
N VAL A 98 10.98 29.08 -1.69
CA VAL A 98 12.40 29.32 -2.03
C VAL A 98 12.55 30.43 -3.06
N VAL A 99 11.73 30.43 -4.11
CA VAL A 99 11.74 31.47 -5.15
C VAL A 99 11.38 32.84 -4.57
N LEU A 100 10.31 32.92 -3.78
CA LEU A 100 9.92 34.16 -3.09
C LEU A 100 11.02 34.68 -2.16
N ARG A 101 11.66 33.79 -1.42
CA ARG A 101 12.78 34.13 -0.54
C ARG A 101 14.00 34.61 -1.32
N ALA A 102 14.34 33.97 -2.43
CA ALA A 102 15.47 34.37 -3.28
C ALA A 102 15.27 35.76 -3.89
N MET A 103 14.03 36.14 -4.19
CA MET A 103 13.70 37.47 -4.71
C MET A 103 13.74 38.58 -3.66
N ASN A 104 13.88 38.27 -2.36
CA ASN A 104 13.91 39.23 -1.25
C ASN A 104 12.88 40.36 -1.40
N LEU A 105 11.66 40.02 -1.84
CA LEU A 105 10.62 41.00 -2.19
C LEU A 105 10.25 41.91 -1.01
N GLY A 106 10.27 41.38 0.22
CA GLY A 106 10.02 42.16 1.42
C GLY A 106 11.07 43.24 1.67
N GLU A 107 12.36 42.90 1.52
CA GLU A 107 13.46 43.87 1.72
C GLU A 107 13.50 44.91 0.59
N THR A 108 13.28 44.50 -0.66
CA THR A 108 13.26 45.42 -1.80
C THR A 108 12.08 46.41 -1.74
N LEU A 109 10.89 45.97 -1.29
CA LEU A 109 9.75 46.85 -1.07
C LEU A 109 9.99 47.84 0.09
N ALA A 110 10.63 47.40 1.16
CA ALA A 110 10.97 48.26 2.31
C ALA A 110 12.01 49.34 1.96
N VAL A 111 13.01 49.01 1.13
CA VAL A 111 14.03 49.96 0.65
C VAL A 111 13.44 50.98 -0.34
N GLY A 112 12.52 50.59 -1.21
CA GLY A 112 11.87 51.50 -2.16
C GLY A 112 11.02 52.60 -1.50
N ALA A 113 10.38 52.30 -0.37
CA ALA A 113 9.54 53.25 0.37
C ALA A 113 10.33 54.33 1.14
N SER A 114 11.62 54.10 1.41
CA SER A 114 12.48 55.04 2.15
C SER A 114 13.25 56.01 1.25
N ALA A 115 13.28 55.77 -0.06
CA ALA A 115 14.03 56.58 -1.04
C ALA A 115 13.22 57.71 -1.69
N GLY A 116 11.89 57.75 -1.53
CA GLY A 116 11.00 58.76 -2.10
C GLY A 116 10.54 59.80 -1.07
N SER A 117 10.67 61.08 -1.41
CA SER A 117 10.17 62.28 -0.71
C SER A 117 9.12 62.07 0.41
N ALA A 118 9.45 62.57 1.62
CA ALA A 118 8.59 62.79 2.80
C ALA A 118 7.22 62.08 2.76
N PRO A 119 7.17 60.79 3.11
CA PRO A 119 5.97 59.99 2.96
C PRO A 119 4.88 60.41 3.94
N ILE A 120 3.68 60.62 3.40
CA ILE A 120 2.44 60.64 4.17
C ILE A 120 2.32 59.27 4.84
N GLY A 121 2.31 59.23 6.18
CA GLY A 121 2.50 58.00 6.97
C GLY A 121 1.59 56.80 6.63
N GLY A 122 0.46 57.03 5.93
CA GLY A 122 -0.41 55.96 5.42
C GLY A 122 0.24 55.07 4.35
N VAL A 123 1.11 55.60 3.48
CA VAL A 123 1.73 54.79 2.41
C VAL A 123 2.77 53.83 2.97
N LEU A 124 3.56 54.26 3.96
CA LEU A 124 4.52 53.37 4.65
C LEU A 124 3.81 52.23 5.35
N ALA A 125 2.69 52.51 6.03
CA ALA A 125 1.93 51.48 6.73
C ALA A 125 1.41 50.39 5.76
N VAL A 126 0.99 50.78 4.55
CA VAL A 126 0.55 49.83 3.52
C VAL A 126 1.71 49.00 2.98
N VAL A 127 2.86 49.62 2.69
CA VAL A 127 4.05 48.90 2.20
C VAL A 127 4.57 47.92 3.27
N ASP A 128 4.61 48.34 4.53
CA ASP A 128 5.04 47.49 5.64
C ASP A 128 4.07 46.31 5.84
N ALA A 129 2.76 46.56 5.76
CA ALA A 129 1.75 45.50 5.81
C ALA A 129 1.91 44.50 4.64
N LEU A 130 2.20 44.98 3.42
CA LEU A 130 2.46 44.11 2.26
C LEU A 130 3.75 43.30 2.42
N ALA A 131 4.83 43.93 2.91
CA ALA A 131 6.09 43.24 3.18
C ALA A 131 5.92 42.15 4.25
N ALA A 132 5.20 42.46 5.33
CA ALA A 132 4.85 41.49 6.38
C ALA A 132 3.98 40.35 5.83
N ALA A 133 2.99 40.66 4.98
CA ALA A 133 2.14 39.65 4.35
C ALA A 133 2.94 38.72 3.42
N LEU A 134 3.88 39.25 2.64
CA LEU A 134 4.77 38.47 1.78
C LEU A 134 5.73 37.59 2.59
N ALA A 135 6.27 38.10 3.68
CA ALA A 135 7.12 37.35 4.60
C ALA A 135 6.35 36.20 5.27
N LEU A 136 5.12 36.47 5.73
CA LEU A 136 4.20 35.47 6.26
C LEU A 136 3.87 34.40 5.22
N LEU A 137 3.50 34.81 4.01
CA LEU A 137 3.20 33.92 2.89
C LEU A 137 4.39 33.01 2.58
N THR A 138 5.59 33.58 2.48
CA THR A 138 6.83 32.82 2.25
C THR A 138 7.07 31.80 3.34
N THR A 139 6.87 32.19 4.60
CA THR A 139 7.00 31.29 5.76
C THR A 139 5.98 30.16 5.72
N LEU A 140 4.72 30.47 5.40
CA LEU A 140 3.64 29.48 5.27
C LEU A 140 3.92 28.51 4.11
N LEU A 141 4.42 28.99 2.97
CA LEU A 141 4.78 28.13 1.84
C LEU A 141 5.93 27.18 2.20
N LEU A 142 6.96 27.66 2.88
CA LEU A 142 8.10 26.83 3.29
C LEU A 142 7.70 25.82 4.37
N VAL A 143 7.10 26.29 5.48
CA VAL A 143 6.73 25.42 6.61
C VAL A 143 5.63 24.44 6.21
N GLY A 144 4.59 24.94 5.54
CA GLY A 144 3.51 24.09 5.02
C GLY A 144 3.99 23.13 3.95
N GLY A 145 4.88 23.58 3.05
CA GLY A 145 5.48 22.73 2.02
C GLY A 145 6.30 21.58 2.62
N VAL A 146 7.17 21.88 3.58
CA VAL A 146 7.95 20.87 4.31
C VAL A 146 7.04 19.92 5.07
N ALA A 147 6.03 20.44 5.78
CA ALA A 147 5.08 19.60 6.52
C ALA A 147 4.32 18.63 5.59
N LEU A 148 3.90 19.09 4.41
CA LEU A 148 3.24 18.26 3.40
C LEU A 148 4.19 17.20 2.82
N CYS A 149 5.45 17.54 2.56
CA CYS A 149 6.46 16.56 2.15
C CYS A 149 6.66 15.47 3.21
N VAL A 150 6.84 15.86 4.48
CA VAL A 150 7.00 14.92 5.60
C VAL A 150 5.76 14.05 5.76
N GLY A 151 4.56 14.64 5.69
CA GLY A 151 3.30 13.92 5.71
C GLY A 151 3.17 12.93 4.55
N GLY A 152 3.52 13.34 3.33
CA GLY A 152 3.52 12.49 2.14
C GLY A 152 4.48 11.30 2.28
N VAL A 153 5.69 11.53 2.78
CA VAL A 153 6.66 10.46 3.08
C VAL A 153 6.13 9.53 4.17
N ALA A 154 5.53 10.05 5.24
CA ALA A 154 4.94 9.23 6.30
C ALA A 154 3.78 8.37 5.79
N LEU A 155 2.90 8.93 4.94
CA LEU A 155 1.82 8.17 4.29
C LEU A 155 2.37 7.12 3.33
N GLY A 156 3.38 7.46 2.52
CA GLY A 156 4.04 6.51 1.62
C GLY A 156 4.74 5.38 2.38
N TRP A 157 5.40 5.71 3.49
CA TRP A 157 6.00 4.73 4.40
C TRP A 157 4.95 3.84 5.04
N ARG A 158 3.84 4.42 5.50
CA ARG A 158 2.70 3.68 6.05
C ARG A 158 2.11 2.74 5.00
N TYR A 159 1.91 3.22 3.77
CA TYR A 159 1.46 2.43 2.63
C TYR A 159 2.40 1.24 2.39
N LEU A 160 3.71 1.46 2.36
CA LEU A 160 4.70 0.38 2.20
C LEU A 160 4.65 -0.63 3.35
N ARG A 161 4.43 -0.19 4.60
CA ARG A 161 4.25 -1.06 5.76
C ARG A 161 2.94 -1.85 5.73
N THR A 162 1.83 -1.23 5.32
CA THR A 162 0.50 -1.86 5.28
C THR A 162 0.30 -2.73 4.06
N ARG A 163 1.17 -2.62 3.04
CA ARG A 163 1.12 -3.46 1.86
C ARG A 163 1.35 -4.90 2.29
N GLN A 164 0.28 -5.69 2.35
CA GLN A 164 0.34 -7.12 2.58
C GLN A 164 0.32 -7.79 1.20
N PRO A 165 1.37 -8.53 0.82
CA PRO A 165 1.29 -9.44 -0.32
C PRO A 165 0.08 -10.37 -0.21
N ALA A 166 -0.69 -10.48 -1.29
CA ALA A 166 -1.78 -11.43 -1.40
C ALA A 166 -1.59 -12.30 -2.66
N LEU A 167 -1.90 -13.59 -2.55
CA LEU A 167 -2.04 -14.47 -3.69
C LEU A 167 -3.42 -14.20 -4.30
N VAL A 168 -3.47 -13.80 -5.57
CA VAL A 168 -4.70 -13.56 -6.32
C VAL A 168 -4.91 -14.71 -7.29
N VAL A 169 -6.05 -15.38 -7.17
CA VAL A 169 -6.52 -16.38 -8.14
C VAL A 169 -7.58 -15.71 -9.00
N GLU A 170 -7.20 -15.37 -10.25
CA GLU A 170 -8.11 -14.77 -11.22
C GLU A 170 -9.10 -15.81 -11.73
N ARG A 171 -10.39 -15.48 -11.67
CA ARG A 171 -11.47 -16.36 -12.14
C ARG A 171 -12.06 -15.85 -13.45
N PHE A 172 -12.41 -16.76 -14.35
CA PHE A 172 -13.16 -16.41 -15.55
C PHE A 172 -14.60 -16.00 -15.18
N GLY A 173 -14.96 -14.74 -15.44
CA GLY A 173 -16.34 -14.24 -15.34
C GLY A 173 -16.86 -13.97 -13.93
N GLU A 174 -16.04 -14.14 -12.90
CA GLU A 174 -16.41 -13.92 -11.50
C GLU A 174 -15.35 -13.11 -10.75
N SER A 175 -15.71 -12.51 -9.61
CA SER A 175 -14.79 -11.72 -8.79
C SER A 175 -13.59 -12.54 -8.29
N ASP A 176 -12.40 -11.96 -8.40
CA ASP A 176 -11.13 -12.60 -8.03
C ASP A 176 -11.07 -12.97 -6.55
N VAL A 177 -10.40 -14.09 -6.25
CA VAL A 177 -10.15 -14.50 -4.86
C VAL A 177 -8.77 -14.07 -4.43
N ARG A 178 -8.70 -13.49 -3.23
CA ARG A 178 -7.46 -12.96 -2.66
C ARG A 178 -7.17 -13.65 -1.34
N PHE A 179 -5.95 -14.13 -1.17
CA PHE A 179 -5.48 -14.78 0.05
C PHE A 179 -4.27 -14.04 0.62
N GLY A 180 -4.23 -13.78 1.92
CA GLY A 180 -3.06 -13.15 2.55
C GLY A 180 -1.87 -14.12 2.51
N ALA A 181 -0.73 -13.69 1.95
CA ALA A 181 0.43 -14.56 1.81
C ALA A 181 1.74 -13.77 2.03
N PRO A 182 2.58 -14.08 3.02
CA PRO A 182 3.86 -13.39 3.25
C PRO A 182 4.72 -13.27 1.97
N ARG A 183 5.48 -12.17 1.83
CA ARG A 183 6.03 -11.71 0.53
C ARG A 183 6.96 -12.73 -0.12
N ALA A 184 7.71 -13.46 0.69
CA ALA A 184 8.65 -14.48 0.25
C ALA A 184 7.91 -15.75 -0.21
N ASP A 185 6.93 -16.18 0.59
CA ASP A 185 6.18 -17.42 0.34
C ASP A 185 5.20 -17.26 -0.82
N GLY A 186 4.53 -16.11 -0.93
CA GLY A 186 3.53 -15.86 -1.98
C GLY A 186 4.10 -15.93 -3.39
N ARG A 187 5.33 -15.44 -3.63
CA ARG A 187 5.97 -15.50 -4.96
C ARG A 187 6.38 -16.92 -5.34
N HIS A 188 6.97 -17.65 -4.40
CA HIS A 188 7.34 -19.04 -4.63
C HIS A 188 6.07 -19.89 -4.83
N ALA A 189 5.06 -19.68 -4.00
CA ALA A 189 3.76 -20.33 -4.14
C ALA A 189 3.08 -20.05 -5.48
N ALA A 190 3.04 -18.80 -5.92
CA ALA A 190 2.45 -18.45 -7.21
C ALA A 190 3.18 -19.12 -8.38
N GLN A 191 4.52 -19.12 -8.37
CA GLN A 191 5.30 -19.79 -9.41
C GLN A 191 5.07 -21.30 -9.43
N THR A 192 5.09 -21.93 -8.26
CA THR A 192 4.83 -23.37 -8.09
C THR A 192 3.42 -23.75 -8.55
N LEU A 193 2.41 -22.97 -8.15
CA LEU A 193 1.01 -23.22 -8.52
C LEU A 193 0.74 -22.92 -9.99
N ALA A 194 1.34 -21.87 -10.56
CA ALA A 194 1.25 -21.56 -11.99
C ALA A 194 1.86 -22.68 -12.84
N ALA A 195 3.03 -23.18 -12.47
CA ALA A 195 3.66 -24.32 -13.15
C ALA A 195 2.77 -25.58 -13.11
N ALA A 196 2.14 -25.86 -11.97
CA ALA A 196 1.22 -27.01 -11.84
C ALA A 196 -0.09 -26.84 -12.63
N LEU A 197 -0.50 -25.61 -12.93
CA LEU A 197 -1.65 -25.33 -13.79
C LEU A 197 -1.29 -25.49 -15.29
N ASP A 198 -0.10 -25.07 -15.70
CA ASP A 198 0.37 -25.11 -17.10
C ASP A 198 0.78 -26.52 -17.57
N ASP A 199 1.27 -27.39 -16.68
CA ASP A 199 1.77 -28.74 -17.01
C ASP A 199 0.72 -29.71 -17.62
N ARG A 200 -0.55 -29.30 -17.72
CA ARG A 200 -1.61 -30.03 -18.46
C ARG A 200 -2.20 -29.30 -19.67
N GLY A 201 -1.77 -28.08 -19.98
CA GLY A 201 -2.17 -27.40 -21.21
C GLY A 201 -1.50 -27.96 -22.47
N GLY A 202 -0.53 -28.86 -22.32
CA GLY A 202 0.30 -29.41 -23.40
C GLY A 202 0.11 -30.89 -23.73
N GLN A 203 -0.97 -31.54 -23.28
CA GLN A 203 -1.34 -32.91 -23.69
C GLN A 203 -2.67 -32.94 -24.41
#